data_AF-I1R3Y6-F1
#
_entry.id   AF-I1R3Y6-F1
#
_cell.length_a   1.000
_cell.length_b   1.000
_cell.length_c   1.000
_cell.angle_alpha   90.00
_cell.angle_beta   90.00
_cell.angle_gamma   90.00
#
_symmetry.space_group_name_H-M   'P 1'
#
loop_
_entity.id
_entity.type
_entity.pdbx_description
1 polymer ?
#
loop_
_entity_poly.entity_id
_entity_poly.type
_entity_poly.pdbx_seq_one_letter_code
_entity_poly.pdbx_strand_id
1 'polypeptide(L)'
;AAIYEHQGYDLAIIKVNGVSGECPILQFGDLEGVAHRANVVQLGYILGSQFALNLDPSVSPGSVIRPANQNGMMGSQDVVYSAAARHGASGSAVMFDDKVIGVLYSMSTNSQVAYARSSTTVHMALKNWLHPNDAAITTEKMIELVVKPLNDSELDD
;
A
#
# COMPACT_ATOMS: atom_id res chain seq x y z
N ALA A 1 -6.74 -12.62 -10.10
CA ALA A 1 -7.43 -11.49 -10.74
C ALA A 1 -7.63 -10.40 -9.68
N ALA A 2 -7.54 -9.12 -10.04
CA ALA A 2 -7.89 -8.03 -9.13
C ALA A 2 -9.43 -8.04 -8.93
N ILE A 3 -9.89 -7.89 -7.69
CA ILE A 3 -11.32 -7.88 -7.35
C ILE A 3 -11.86 -6.46 -7.43
N TYR A 4 -11.05 -5.47 -7.05
CA TYR A 4 -11.37 -4.06 -7.14
C TYR A 4 -10.16 -3.29 -7.65
N GLU A 5 -10.39 -2.38 -8.59
CA GLU A 5 -9.39 -1.45 -9.12
C GLU A 5 -10.07 -0.09 -9.32
N HIS A 6 -9.43 0.98 -8.87
CA HIS A 6 -9.93 2.34 -9.14
C HIS A 6 -8.78 3.23 -9.60
N GLN A 7 -8.84 3.63 -10.88
CA GLN A 7 -7.80 4.45 -11.53
C GLN A 7 -7.52 5.78 -10.80
N GLY A 8 -8.50 6.33 -10.06
CA GLY A 8 -8.32 7.54 -9.28
C GLY A 8 -7.42 7.38 -8.04
N TYR A 9 -7.30 6.16 -7.49
CA TYR A 9 -6.44 5.88 -6.34
C TYR A 9 -5.12 5.20 -6.73
N ASP A 10 -5.03 4.60 -7.91
CA ASP A 10 -3.89 3.74 -8.31
C ASP A 10 -3.64 2.63 -7.27
N LEU A 11 -4.74 1.99 -6.86
CA LEU A 11 -4.78 0.90 -5.90
C LEU A 11 -5.64 -0.23 -6.47
N ALA A 12 -5.27 -1.46 -6.14
CA ALA A 12 -6.04 -2.66 -6.44
C ALA A 12 -6.02 -3.64 -5.26
N ILE A 13 -7.08 -4.45 -5.14
CA ILE A 13 -7.12 -5.60 -4.22
C ILE A 13 -6.97 -6.89 -5.02
N ILE A 14 -6.04 -7.75 -4.61
CA ILE A 14 -5.83 -9.08 -5.20
C ILE A 14 -6.10 -10.14 -4.13
N LYS A 15 -6.99 -11.08 -4.44
CA LYS A 15 -7.17 -12.29 -3.64
C LYS A 15 -6.26 -13.39 -4.15
N VAL A 16 -5.43 -13.92 -3.26
CA VAL A 16 -4.54 -15.05 -3.55
C VAL A 16 -5.16 -16.30 -2.93
N ASN A 17 -5.56 -17.24 -3.78
CA ASN A 17 -6.12 -18.53 -3.34
C ASN A 17 -5.00 -19.55 -3.15
N GLY A 18 -5.22 -20.52 -2.26
CA GLY A 18 -4.30 -21.66 -2.09
C GLY A 18 -2.96 -21.31 -1.44
N VAL A 19 -2.89 -20.22 -0.68
CA VAL A 19 -1.70 -19.91 0.12
C VAL A 19 -1.58 -20.95 1.24
N SER A 20 -0.45 -21.64 1.29
CA SER A 20 -0.13 -22.61 2.34
C SER A 20 0.71 -21.91 3.41
N GLY A 21 0.27 -21.99 4.67
CA GLY A 21 0.94 -21.36 5.81
C GLY A 21 0.28 -20.07 6.30
N GLU A 22 0.77 -19.58 7.45
CA GLU A 22 0.27 -18.35 8.07
C GLU A 22 0.70 -17.12 7.26
N CYS A 23 -0.26 -16.23 7.00
CA CYS A 23 -0.03 -14.97 6.30
C CYS A 23 -0.38 -13.81 7.24
N PRO A 24 0.55 -13.39 8.12
CA PRO A 24 0.27 -12.31 9.05
C PRO A 24 0.02 -11.01 8.29
N ILE A 25 -1.06 -10.32 8.66
CA ILE A 25 -1.43 -9.03 8.08
C ILE A 25 -0.56 -7.95 8.72
N LEU A 26 0.06 -7.11 7.88
CA LEU A 26 0.79 -5.94 8.36
C LEU A 26 -0.18 -4.92 8.95
N GLN A 27 0.17 -4.35 10.10
CA GLN A 27 -0.63 -3.31 10.74
C GLN A 27 -0.43 -1.97 10.03
N PHE A 28 -1.52 -1.26 9.79
CA PHE A 28 -1.54 0.09 9.24
C PHE A 28 -1.52 1.10 10.39
N GLY A 29 -0.64 2.08 10.26
CA GLY A 29 -0.52 3.20 11.20
C GLY A 29 -1.10 4.46 10.60
N ASP A 30 -1.64 5.35 11.43
CA ASP A 30 -1.92 6.71 11.00
C ASP A 30 -0.61 7.46 10.73
N LEU A 31 -0.75 8.69 10.24
CA LEU A 31 0.38 9.59 10.02
C LEU A 31 0.67 10.47 11.25
N GLU A 32 0.05 10.19 12.40
CA GLU A 32 0.29 10.94 13.63
C GLU A 32 1.72 10.68 14.11
N GLY A 33 2.46 11.75 14.39
CA GLY A 33 3.88 11.64 14.75
C GLY A 33 4.86 11.42 13.59
N VAL A 34 4.39 11.19 12.35
CA VAL A 34 5.26 11.09 11.17
C VAL A 34 5.74 12.49 10.77
N ALA A 35 6.95 12.85 11.20
CA ALA A 35 7.54 14.16 10.93
C ALA A 35 8.33 14.22 9.61
N HIS A 36 8.60 15.43 9.11
CA HIS A 36 9.60 15.64 8.07
C HIS A 36 10.96 15.08 8.52
N ARG A 37 11.64 14.36 7.62
CA ARG A 37 12.89 13.60 7.85
C ARG A 37 12.77 12.40 8.80
N ALA A 38 11.56 12.00 9.18
CA ALA A 38 11.38 10.71 9.84
C ALA A 38 11.94 9.60 8.95
N ASN A 39 12.68 8.66 9.55
CA ASN A 39 13.21 7.51 8.84
C ASN A 39 12.07 6.56 8.50
N VAL A 40 12.05 6.08 7.26
CA VAL A 40 11.08 5.09 6.80
C VAL A 40 11.80 3.95 6.11
N VAL A 41 11.12 2.82 6.02
CA VAL A 41 11.62 1.65 5.32
C VAL A 41 10.59 1.19 4.31
N GLN A 42 11.01 1.03 3.06
CA GLN A 42 10.19 0.44 2.02
C GLN A 42 10.48 -1.07 1.93
N LEU A 43 9.43 -1.88 2.03
CA LEU A 43 9.46 -3.34 1.94
C LEU A 43 8.75 -3.80 0.67
N GLY A 44 9.48 -4.47 -0.22
CA GLY A 44 8.87 -5.04 -1.42
C GLY A 44 9.86 -5.71 -2.33
N TYR A 45 9.40 -6.06 -3.52
CA TYR A 45 10.18 -6.69 -4.56
C TYR A 45 10.80 -5.61 -5.45
N ILE A 46 12.13 -5.50 -5.43
CA ILE A 46 12.85 -4.40 -6.11
C ILE A 46 13.84 -5.00 -7.10
N LEU A 47 13.98 -4.36 -8.27
CA LEU A 47 15.05 -4.68 -9.22
C LEU A 47 16.40 -4.33 -8.60
N GLY A 48 17.21 -5.34 -8.27
CA GLY A 48 18.59 -5.16 -7.80
C GLY A 48 19.54 -4.60 -8.87
N SER A 49 19.18 -4.77 -10.15
CA SER A 49 19.90 -4.24 -11.30
C SER A 49 18.94 -3.98 -12.46
N GLN A 50 19.20 -2.95 -13.28
CA GLN A 50 18.42 -2.63 -14.48
C GLN A 50 18.46 -3.73 -15.57
N PHE A 51 19.37 -4.70 -15.43
CA PHE A 51 19.52 -5.85 -16.33
C PHE A 51 18.97 -7.16 -15.75
N ALA A 52 18.50 -7.13 -14.50
CA ALA A 52 17.87 -8.30 -13.88
C ALA A 52 16.43 -8.44 -14.41
N LEU A 53 16.02 -9.68 -14.71
CA LEU A 53 14.63 -10.01 -15.08
C LEU A 53 13.78 -10.40 -13.87
N ASN A 54 14.43 -10.61 -12.71
CA ASN A 54 13.78 -11.03 -11.48
C ASN A 54 13.75 -9.87 -10.49
N LEU A 55 12.70 -9.86 -9.66
CA LEU A 55 12.61 -8.98 -8.51
C LEU A 55 13.04 -9.75 -7.26
N ASP A 56 13.83 -9.10 -6.42
CA ASP A 56 14.28 -9.69 -5.15
C ASP A 56 13.54 -9.04 -3.98
N PRO A 57 13.12 -9.80 -2.95
CA PRO A 57 12.65 -9.24 -1.70
C PRO A 57 13.72 -8.31 -1.14
N SER A 58 13.36 -7.06 -0.92
CA SER A 58 14.31 -5.98 -0.66
C SER A 58 13.77 -5.02 0.40
N VAL A 59 14.73 -4.44 1.13
CA VAL A 59 14.50 -3.42 2.14
C VAL A 59 15.22 -2.16 1.68
N SER A 60 14.47 -1.09 1.40
CA SER A 60 15.05 0.18 0.97
C SER A 60 14.80 1.26 2.03
N PRO A 61 15.84 1.78 2.69
CA PRO A 61 15.68 2.89 3.62
C PRO A 61 15.34 4.19 2.89
N GLY A 62 14.68 5.10 3.60
CA GLY A 62 14.24 6.39 3.09
C GLY A 62 13.98 7.39 4.20
N SER A 63 13.60 8.61 3.82
CA SER A 63 13.21 9.66 4.77
C SER A 63 12.00 10.43 4.27
N VAL A 64 11.08 10.74 5.18
CA VAL A 64 9.86 11.48 4.84
C VAL A 64 10.21 12.90 4.37
N ILE A 65 9.72 13.27 3.20
CA ILE A 65 9.79 14.64 2.66
C ILE A 65 8.51 15.39 3.04
N ARG A 66 7.34 14.76 2.85
CA ARG A 66 6.04 15.28 3.30
C ARG A 66 5.19 14.11 3.81
N PRO A 67 4.72 14.14 5.06
CA PRO A 67 3.93 13.04 5.61
C PRO A 67 2.54 12.94 4.98
N ALA A 68 1.85 14.07 4.80
CA ALA A 68 0.53 14.13 4.17
C ALA A 68 0.51 15.21 3.08
N ASN A 69 0.66 14.80 1.83
CA ASN A 69 0.55 15.66 0.66
C ASN A 69 -0.79 15.39 -0.04
N GLN A 70 -1.72 16.34 0.03
CA GLN A 70 -3.01 16.20 -0.66
C GLN A 70 -2.80 16.16 -2.17
N ASN A 71 -3.25 15.08 -2.80
CA ASN A 71 -3.07 14.86 -4.23
C ASN A 71 -4.42 14.74 -4.94
N GLY A 72 -5.19 15.83 -4.92
CA GLY A 72 -6.11 16.25 -5.98
C GLY A 72 -7.35 15.43 -6.32
N MET A 73 -7.49 14.16 -5.94
CA MET A 73 -8.69 13.36 -6.24
C MET A 73 -9.28 12.74 -4.98
N MET A 74 -10.59 12.93 -4.77
CA MET A 74 -11.39 12.30 -3.70
C MET A 74 -10.82 12.44 -2.28
N GLY A 75 -10.07 13.52 -1.99
CA GLY A 75 -9.44 13.72 -0.68
C GLY A 75 -8.24 12.80 -0.40
N SER A 76 -7.69 12.13 -1.41
CA SER A 76 -6.49 11.31 -1.28
C SER A 76 -5.27 12.09 -0.80
N GLN A 77 -4.45 11.41 -0.01
CA GLN A 77 -3.23 11.92 0.61
C GLN A 77 -2.08 10.97 0.32
N ASP A 78 -0.94 11.54 -0.02
CA ASP A 78 0.28 10.78 -0.27
C ASP A 78 1.32 11.04 0.82
N VAL A 79 2.06 9.99 1.16
CA VAL A 79 3.36 10.09 1.82
C VAL A 79 4.41 10.32 0.73
N VAL A 80 5.09 11.45 0.78
CA VAL A 80 6.21 11.77 -0.11
C VAL A 80 7.49 11.52 0.65
N TYR A 81 8.38 10.69 0.12
CA TYR A 81 9.60 10.27 0.81
C TYR A 81 10.75 10.07 -0.16
N SER A 82 11.99 10.07 0.35
CA SER A 82 13.14 9.69 -0.44
C SER A 82 13.22 8.16 -0.56
N ALA A 83 13.39 7.64 -1.77
CA ALA A 83 13.52 6.21 -2.01
C ALA A 83 14.76 5.91 -2.85
N ALA A 84 15.49 4.86 -2.47
CA ALA A 84 16.62 4.34 -3.25
C ALA A 84 16.20 3.27 -4.28
N ALA A 85 15.01 2.69 -4.11
CA ALA A 85 14.42 1.76 -5.07
C ALA A 85 14.27 2.44 -6.44
N ARG A 86 14.40 1.69 -7.54
CA ARG A 86 14.23 2.25 -8.89
C ARG A 86 13.00 1.71 -9.59
N HIS A 87 12.96 0.40 -9.82
CA HIS A 87 11.97 -0.25 -10.68
C HIS A 87 11.41 -1.51 -10.02
N GLY A 88 10.17 -1.86 -10.36
CA GLY A 88 9.47 -3.04 -9.83
C GLY A 88 8.86 -2.85 -8.44
N ALA A 89 9.07 -1.69 -7.83
CA ALA A 89 8.70 -1.42 -6.45
C ALA A 89 7.21 -1.06 -6.24
N SER A 90 6.41 -0.86 -7.29
CA SER A 90 4.99 -0.50 -7.12
C SER A 90 4.24 -1.56 -6.32
N GLY A 91 3.37 -1.13 -5.41
CA GLY A 91 2.68 -1.98 -4.44
C GLY A 91 3.49 -2.29 -3.16
N SER A 92 4.74 -1.83 -3.05
CA SER A 92 5.54 -2.03 -1.83
C SER A 92 5.01 -1.24 -0.64
N ALA A 93 5.17 -1.82 0.56
CA ALA A 93 4.76 -1.19 1.81
C ALA A 93 5.81 -0.18 2.27
N VAL A 94 5.36 0.99 2.70
CA VAL A 94 6.20 2.02 3.34
C VAL A 94 5.93 1.99 4.84
N MET A 95 6.96 1.71 5.62
CA MET A 95 6.89 1.44 7.04
C MET A 95 7.48 2.59 7.87
N PHE A 96 6.81 2.93 8.97
CA PHE A 96 7.29 3.80 10.05
C PHE A 96 6.89 3.17 11.39
N ASP A 97 7.83 3.09 12.34
CA ASP A 97 7.62 2.47 13.66
C ASP A 97 6.80 1.17 13.59
N ASP A 98 7.27 0.18 12.82
CA ASP A 98 6.63 -1.13 12.59
C ASP A 98 5.28 -1.16 11.84
N LYS A 99 4.71 -0.01 11.48
CA LYS A 99 3.41 0.08 10.79
C LYS A 99 3.50 0.56 9.36
N VAL A 100 2.57 0.08 8.53
CA VAL A 100 2.37 0.56 7.16
C VAL A 100 1.75 1.96 7.21
N ILE A 101 2.49 2.96 6.73
CA ILE A 101 2.00 4.34 6.58
C ILE A 101 1.64 4.67 5.13
N GLY A 102 1.99 3.81 4.17
CA GLY A 102 1.52 3.93 2.80
C GLY A 102 1.94 2.80 1.87
N VAL A 103 1.39 2.83 0.65
CA VAL A 103 1.68 1.88 -0.42
C VAL A 103 2.24 2.63 -1.63
N LEU A 104 3.45 2.28 -2.05
CA LEU A 104 4.12 2.93 -3.19
C LEU A 104 3.34 2.72 -4.48
N TYR A 105 3.06 3.80 -5.21
CA TYR A 105 2.45 3.71 -6.54
C TYR A 105 3.28 4.41 -7.62
N SER A 106 4.03 5.46 -7.25
CA SER A 106 4.80 6.24 -8.23
C SER A 106 6.14 6.72 -7.68
N MET A 107 7.09 6.90 -8.58
CA MET A 107 8.41 7.45 -8.28
C MET A 107 8.85 8.38 -9.41
N SER A 108 9.45 9.50 -9.04
CA SER A 108 10.06 10.38 -10.03
C SER A 108 11.29 9.70 -10.65
N THR A 109 11.39 9.69 -11.97
CA THR A 109 12.53 9.10 -12.68
C THR A 109 13.82 9.89 -12.50
N ASN A 110 13.72 11.17 -12.17
CA ASN A 110 14.83 12.12 -12.15
C ASN A 110 15.17 12.65 -10.74
N SER A 111 14.30 12.41 -9.76
CA SER A 111 14.55 12.73 -8.36
C SER A 111 14.30 11.46 -7.54
N GLN A 112 15.11 11.17 -6.54
CA GLN A 112 14.93 10.00 -5.65
C GLN A 112 13.70 10.17 -4.73
N VAL A 113 12.59 10.65 -5.29
CA VAL A 113 11.36 11.03 -4.62
C VAL A 113 10.29 10.03 -5.04
N ALA A 114 9.68 9.42 -4.03
CA ALA A 114 8.63 8.44 -4.15
C ALA A 114 7.33 8.96 -3.56
N TYR A 115 6.22 8.46 -4.11
CA TYR A 115 4.85 8.81 -3.75
C TYR A 115 4.12 7.53 -3.38
N ALA A 116 3.71 7.43 -2.12
CA ALA A 116 2.91 6.32 -1.62
C ALA A 116 1.52 6.81 -1.22
N ARG A 117 0.47 6.09 -1.59
CA ARG A 117 -0.87 6.34 -1.06
C ARG A 117 -0.82 6.11 0.44
N SER A 118 -1.16 7.13 1.23
CA SER A 118 -1.17 7.03 2.69
C SER A 118 -2.07 5.89 3.17
N SER A 119 -1.79 5.37 4.37
CA SER A 119 -2.66 4.42 5.07
C SER A 119 -4.11 4.91 5.16
N THR A 120 -4.32 6.21 5.40
CA THR A 120 -5.64 6.86 5.34
C THR A 120 -6.31 6.70 3.98
N THR A 121 -5.56 6.90 2.89
CA THR A 121 -6.09 6.75 1.52
C THR A 121 -6.41 5.30 1.20
N VAL A 122 -5.54 4.37 1.60
CA VAL A 122 -5.80 2.92 1.47
C VAL A 122 -7.07 2.55 2.23
N HIS A 123 -7.22 3.02 3.48
CA HIS A 123 -8.40 2.78 4.30
C HIS A 123 -9.69 3.30 3.65
N MET A 124 -9.66 4.53 3.11
CA MET A 124 -10.80 5.10 2.39
C MET A 124 -11.15 4.29 1.14
N ALA A 125 -10.14 3.86 0.36
CA ALA A 125 -10.37 3.01 -0.81
C ALA A 125 -11.03 1.68 -0.42
N LEU A 126 -10.52 1.00 0.61
CA LEU A 126 -11.13 -0.24 1.11
C LEU A 126 -12.57 -0.04 1.59
N LYS A 127 -12.85 1.03 2.34
CA LYS A 127 -14.23 1.35 2.78
C LYS A 127 -15.17 1.58 1.60
N ASN A 128 -14.69 2.30 0.58
CA ASN A 128 -15.47 2.58 -0.61
C ASN A 128 -15.73 1.34 -1.45
N TRP A 129 -14.84 0.35 -1.43
CA TRP A 129 -15.01 -0.89 -2.20
C TRP A 129 -15.83 -1.94 -1.47
N LEU A 130 -15.62 -2.08 -0.16
CA LEU A 130 -16.20 -3.18 0.63
C LEU A 130 -17.51 -2.80 1.34
N HIS A 131 -17.84 -1.51 1.41
CA HIS A 131 -19.03 -0.99 2.08
C HIS A 131 -19.34 -1.66 3.43
N PRO A 132 -18.38 -1.70 4.38
CA PRO A 132 -18.56 -2.40 5.63
C PRO A 132 -19.63 -1.73 6.51
N ASN A 133 -20.41 -2.54 7.23
CA ASN A 133 -21.46 -2.05 8.14
C ASN A 133 -20.90 -1.38 9.41
N ASP A 134 -19.64 -1.65 9.77
CA ASP A 134 -18.98 -1.09 10.96
C ASP A 134 -18.16 0.16 10.59
N ALA A 135 -18.57 1.32 11.11
CA ALA A 135 -17.87 2.58 10.90
C ALA A 135 -16.45 2.61 11.49
N ALA A 136 -16.21 1.85 12.57
CA ALA A 136 -14.93 1.75 13.28
C ALA A 136 -14.05 0.59 12.80
N ILE A 137 -14.43 -0.07 11.69
CA ILE A 137 -13.64 -1.16 11.12
C ILE A 137 -12.22 -0.68 10.79
N THR A 138 -11.23 -1.53 11.07
CA THR A 138 -9.83 -1.24 10.76
C THR A 138 -9.46 -1.69 9.35
N THR A 139 -8.33 -1.23 8.83
CA THR A 139 -7.82 -1.64 7.52
C THR A 139 -7.56 -3.15 7.47
N GLU A 140 -7.00 -3.71 8.54
CA GLU A 140 -6.69 -5.14 8.66
C GLU A 140 -7.97 -5.98 8.63
N LYS A 141 -8.98 -5.60 9.40
CA LYS A 141 -10.29 -6.27 9.40
C LYS A 141 -10.95 -6.23 8.03
N MET A 142 -10.83 -5.12 7.29
CA MET A 142 -11.31 -5.03 5.92
C MET A 142 -10.55 -5.97 4.97
N ILE A 143 -9.24 -6.08 5.11
CA ILE A 143 -8.43 -7.06 4.35
C ILE A 143 -8.88 -8.49 4.66
N GLU A 144 -9.12 -8.83 5.93
CA GLU A 144 -9.62 -10.15 6.34
C GLU A 144 -10.98 -10.50 5.72
N LEU A 145 -11.88 -9.52 5.54
CA LEU A 145 -13.18 -9.74 4.90
C LEU A 145 -13.03 -10.21 3.44
N VAL A 146 -12.02 -9.72 2.71
CA VAL A 146 -11.74 -10.15 1.34
C VAL A 146 -11.17 -11.58 1.29
N VAL A 147 -10.44 -11.96 2.34
CA VAL A 147 -9.80 -13.28 2.47
C VAL A 147 -10.83 -14.38 2.75
N LYS A 148 -12.01 -14.06 3.32
CA LYS A 148 -13.08 -15.05 3.49
C LYS A 148 -13.46 -15.65 2.11
N PRO A 149 -13.73 -16.96 2.02
CA PRO A 149 -14.27 -17.55 0.81
C PRO A 149 -15.48 -16.73 0.36
N LEU A 150 -15.52 -16.34 -0.93
CA LEU A 150 -16.80 -15.94 -1.49
C LEU A 150 -17.65 -17.21 -1.39
N ASN A 151 -18.81 -17.14 -0.75
CA ASN A 151 -19.74 -18.26 -0.85
C ASN A 151 -20.04 -18.44 -2.34
N ASP A 152 -20.09 -19.67 -2.84
CA ASP A 152 -20.33 -19.96 -4.26
C ASP A 152 -21.61 -19.30 -4.80
N SER A 153 -22.52 -18.86 -3.92
CA SER A 153 -23.73 -18.10 -4.23
C SER A 153 -23.52 -16.63 -4.62
N GLU A 154 -22.33 -16.05 -4.46
CA GLU A 154 -22.04 -14.63 -4.75
C GLU A 154 -21.29 -14.43 -6.09
N LEU A 155 -21.12 -15.51 -6.87
CA LEU A 155 -20.44 -15.49 -8.17
C LEU A 155 -21.41 -15.58 -9.37
N ASP A 156 -22.72 -15.62 -9.12
CA ASP A 156 -23.76 -15.89 -10.13
C ASP A 156 -24.74 -14.70 -10.39
N ASP A 157 -24.45 -13.48 -9.92
CA ASP A 157 -25.24 -12.26 -10.26
C ASP A 157 -24.51 -11.30 -11.22
#